data_AF-A0A8T6PKA8-F1
#
_entry.id   AF-A0A8T6PKA8-F1
#
_cell.length_a   1.000
_cell.length_b   1.000
_cell.length_c   1.000
_cell.angle_alpha   90.00
_cell.angle_beta   90.00
_cell.angle_gamma   90.00
#
_symmetry.space_group_name_H-M   'P 1'
#
loop_
_entity.id
_entity.type
_entity.pdbx_description
1 polymer ?
#
loop_
_entity_poly.entity_id
_entity_poly.type
_entity_poly.pdbx_seq_one_letter_code
_entity_poly.pdbx_strand_id
1 'polypeptide(L)'
;MDRLEADLEGKATVIHIDFLSEVGREAAREYDVSIIPALLLFDGEGNLILTQKGMLNTGDMREAVANLETRIDGTPAGTDTPSAPAR
;
A
#
# COMPACT_ATOMS: atom_id res chain seq x y z
N MET A 1 7.23 6.31 13.42
CA MET A 1 7.16 5.58 12.13
C MET A 1 8.23 4.49 12.05
N ASP A 2 9.24 4.50 12.93
CA ASP A 2 10.43 3.64 12.86
C ASP A 2 10.13 2.14 12.88
N ARG A 3 9.09 1.70 13.59
CA ARG A 3 8.71 0.28 13.62
C ARG A 3 8.09 -0.19 12.30
N LEU A 4 7.33 0.67 11.62
CA LEU A 4 6.70 0.31 10.35
C LEU A 4 7.75 0.19 9.25
N GLU A 5 8.68 1.13 9.17
CA GLU A 5 9.78 1.07 8.20
C GLU A 5 10.65 -0.17 8.40
N ALA A 6 10.95 -0.51 9.65
CA ALA A 6 11.64 -1.75 9.99
C ALA A 6 10.85 -3.01 9.57
N ASP A 7 9.52 -3.00 9.72
CA ASP A 7 8.67 -4.12 9.29
C ASP A 7 8.59 -4.27 7.75
N LEU A 8 8.82 -3.17 7.03
CA LEU A 8 8.80 -3.12 5.56
C LEU A 8 10.19 -3.37 4.94
N GLU A 9 11.25 -3.40 5.75
CA GLU A 9 12.60 -3.64 5.31
C GLU A 9 12.69 -5.01 4.60
N GLY A 10 13.21 -5.00 3.37
CA GLY A 10 13.31 -6.18 2.52
C GLY A 10 12.02 -6.59 1.79
N LYS A 11 10.88 -5.93 2.06
CA LYS A 11 9.58 -6.21 1.43
C LYS A 11 9.06 -5.09 0.54
N ALA A 12 9.30 -3.85 0.96
CA ALA A 12 8.90 -2.66 0.22
C ALA A 12 9.94 -1.55 0.36
N THR A 13 10.07 -0.73 -0.68
CA THR A 13 10.90 0.48 -0.62
C THR A 13 10.04 1.62 -0.06
N VAL A 14 10.46 2.21 1.06
CA VAL A 14 9.79 3.38 1.64
C VAL A 14 10.45 4.66 1.14
N ILE A 15 9.65 5.52 0.52
CA ILE A 15 10.10 6.84 0.03
C ILE A 15 9.38 7.92 0.83
N HIS A 16 10.16 8.78 1.48
CA HIS A 16 9.65 9.94 2.19
C HIS A 16 9.66 11.15 1.27
N ILE A 17 8.47 11.73 1.07
CA ILE A 17 8.30 12.94 0.29
C ILE A 17 7.88 14.07 1.22
N ASP A 18 8.65 15.15 1.24
CA ASP A 18 8.23 16.38 1.89
C ASP A 18 7.07 17.00 1.10
N PHE A 19 5.88 17.03 1.69
CA PHE A 19 4.67 17.59 1.10
C PHE A 19 4.84 19.04 0.64
N LEU A 20 5.70 19.83 1.29
CA LEU A 20 5.90 21.24 0.94
C LEU A 20 6.90 21.46 -0.19
N SER A 21 7.69 20.45 -0.56
CA SER A 21 8.61 20.48 -1.69
C SER A 21 7.87 20.56 -3.04
N GLU A 22 8.57 20.94 -4.10
CA GLU A 22 8.01 20.99 -5.46
C GLU A 22 7.45 19.61 -5.87
N VAL A 23 8.28 18.57 -5.78
CA VAL A 23 7.90 17.18 -6.06
C VAL A 23 6.73 16.72 -5.16
N GLY A 24 6.75 17.09 -3.88
CA GLY A 24 5.66 16.74 -2.96
C GLY A 24 4.33 17.38 -3.30
N ARG A 25 4.33 18.64 -3.75
CA ARG A 25 3.11 19.33 -4.19
C ARG A 25 2.58 18.78 -5.51
N GLU A 26 3.46 18.39 -6.42
CA GLU A 26 3.08 17.73 -7.67
C GLU A 26 2.45 16.37 -7.40
N ALA A 27 3.13 15.51 -6.64
CA ALA A 27 2.60 14.21 -6.22
C ALA A 27 1.29 14.36 -5.45
N ALA A 28 1.16 15.36 -4.57
CA ALA A 28 -0.07 15.60 -3.85
C ALA A 28 -1.25 15.96 -4.78
N ARG A 29 -1.01 16.71 -5.85
CA ARG A 29 -2.04 17.02 -6.84
C ARG A 29 -2.39 15.80 -7.68
N GLU A 30 -1.39 15.05 -8.12
CA GLU A 30 -1.57 13.85 -8.95
C GLU A 30 -2.37 12.77 -8.22
N TYR A 31 -2.08 12.54 -6.93
CA TYR A 31 -2.72 11.51 -6.11
C TYR A 31 -3.80 12.05 -5.15
N ASP A 32 -4.27 13.28 -5.36
CA ASP A 32 -5.31 13.95 -4.58
C ASP A 32 -5.03 13.97 -3.05
N VAL A 33 -3.77 14.08 -2.65
CA VAL A 33 -3.39 14.19 -1.23
C VAL A 33 -3.66 15.61 -0.74
N SER A 34 -4.74 15.75 0.04
CA SER A 34 -5.15 17.03 0.64
C SER A 34 -5.01 17.07 2.17
N ILE A 35 -4.74 15.92 2.81
CA ILE A 35 -4.65 15.77 4.26
C ILE A 35 -3.39 14.97 4.58
N ILE A 36 -2.59 15.46 5.52
CA ILE A 36 -1.34 14.84 5.99
C ILE A 36 -1.46 14.33 7.44
N PRO A 37 -0.71 13.29 7.85
CA PRO A 37 0.19 12.49 7.00
C PRO A 37 -0.59 11.64 5.99
N ALA A 38 0.03 11.35 4.84
CA ALA A 38 -0.57 10.53 3.80
C ALA A 38 0.39 9.41 3.40
N LEU A 39 -0.18 8.27 3.04
CA LEU A 39 0.54 7.10 2.59
C LEU A 39 -0.06 6.57 1.31
N LEU A 40 0.80 6.33 0.34
CA LEU A 40 0.49 5.77 -0.95
C LEU A 40 1.32 4.50 -1.10
N LEU A 41 0.67 3.39 -1.47
CA LEU A 41 1.36 2.13 -1.76
C LEU A 41 1.19 1.81 -3.23
N PHE A 42 2.32 1.55 -3.89
CA PHE A 42 2.37 1.18 -5.29
C PHE A 42 2.85 -0.27 -5.41
N ASP A 43 2.39 -0.97 -6.45
CA ASP A 43 2.94 -2.27 -6.83
C ASP A 43 4.22 -2.11 -7.70
N GLY A 44 4.83 -3.24 -8.06
CA GLY A 44 6.05 -3.26 -8.89
C GLY A 44 5.85 -2.77 -10.33
N GLU A 45 4.61 -2.56 -10.77
CA GLU A 45 4.25 -2.04 -12.09
C GLU A 45 3.91 -0.55 -12.05
N GLY A 46 3.91 0.07 -10.85
CA GLY A 46 3.58 1.48 -10.64
C GLY A 46 2.09 1.74 -10.44
N ASN A 47 1.26 0.72 -10.24
CA ASN A 47 -0.16 0.93 -9.95
C ASN A 47 -0.35 1.27 -8.47
N LEU A 48 -1.18 2.28 -8.19
CA LEU A 48 -1.57 2.65 -6.84
C LEU A 48 -2.58 1.64 -6.27
N ILE A 49 -2.21 0.93 -5.21
CA ILE A 49 -3.03 -0.13 -4.61
C ILE A 49 -3.66 0.25 -3.27
N LEU A 50 -3.09 1.23 -2.56
CA LEU A 50 -3.59 1.70 -1.28
C LEU A 50 -3.33 3.19 -1.13
N THR A 51 -4.31 3.91 -0.58
CA THR A 51 -4.17 5.31 -0.19
C THR A 51 -4.77 5.50 1.19
N GLN A 52 -3.99 6.07 2.10
CA GLN A 52 -4.44 6.49 3.42
C GLN A 52 -4.10 7.95 3.63
N LYS A 53 -5.05 8.74 4.14
CA LYS A 53 -4.90 10.18 4.36
C LYS A 53 -5.30 10.49 5.81
N GLY A 54 -4.49 11.28 6.52
CA GLY A 54 -4.71 11.62 7.93
C GLY A 54 -4.28 10.51 8.89
N MET A 55 -5.21 9.70 9.39
CA MET A 55 -4.91 8.67 10.37
C MET A 55 -4.45 7.38 9.69
N LEU A 56 -3.15 7.08 9.79
CA LEU A 56 -2.58 5.90 9.17
C LEU A 56 -2.91 4.63 9.98
N ASN A 57 -3.46 3.63 9.30
CA ASN A 57 -3.64 2.28 9.79
C ASN A 57 -2.50 1.38 9.28
N THR A 58 -1.57 1.09 10.18
CA THR A 58 -0.42 0.22 9.90
C THR A 58 -0.82 -1.24 9.66
N GLY A 59 -1.99 -1.68 10.14
CA GLY A 59 -2.52 -3.03 9.90
C GLY A 59 -2.86 -3.24 8.43
N ASP A 60 -3.70 -2.36 7.89
CA ASP A 60 -4.15 -2.42 6.48
C ASP A 60 -2.97 -2.34 5.50
N MET A 61 -1.94 -1.59 5.87
CA MET A 61 -0.72 -1.49 5.06
C MET A 61 0.08 -2.80 5.04
N ARG A 62 0.28 -3.44 6.21
CA ARG A 62 0.98 -4.72 6.29
C ARG A 62 0.24 -5.79 5.49
N GLU A 63 -1.08 -5.81 5.57
CA GLU A 63 -1.91 -6.73 4.80
C GLU A 63 -1.78 -6.48 3.29
N ALA A 64 -1.84 -5.22 2.86
CA ALA A 64 -1.67 -4.85 1.46
C ALA A 64 -0.29 -5.26 0.89
N VAL A 65 0.78 -5.09 1.67
CA VAL A 65 2.14 -5.50 1.27
C VAL A 65 2.24 -7.03 1.18
N ALA A 66 1.73 -7.77 2.17
CA ALA A 66 1.76 -9.24 2.14
C ALA A 66 0.98 -9.82 0.94
N ASN A 67 -0.12 -9.16 0.54
CA ASN A 67 -0.90 -9.53 -0.63
C ASN A 67 -0.15 -9.28 -1.95
N LEU A 68 0.77 -8.31 -2.00
CA LEU A 68 1.63 -8.08 -3.17
C LEU A 68 2.75 -9.12 -3.29
N GLU A 69 3.40 -9.50 -2.18
CA GLU A 69 4.44 -10.55 -2.19
C GLU A 69 3.87 -11.86 -2.78
N THR A 70 2.66 -12.22 -2.36
CA THR A 70 1.95 -13.42 -2.85
C THR A 70 1.69 -13.40 -4.36
N ARG A 71 1.49 -12.21 -4.96
CA ARG A 71 1.25 -12.06 -6.40
C ARG A 71 2.51 -12.18 -7.24
N ILE A 72 3.68 -11.87 -6.69
CA ILE A 72 4.97 -11.93 -7.40
C ILE A 72 5.54 -13.34 -7.42
N ASP A 73 5.31 -14.15 -6.37
CA ASP A 73 5.77 -15.54 -6.26
C ASP A 73 4.88 -16.58 -6.98
N GLY A 74 3.90 -16.16 -7.78
CA GLY A 74 3.13 -17.05 -8.65
C GLY A 74 2.22 -18.06 -7.92
N THR A 75 1.89 -17.84 -6.64
CA THR A 75 0.91 -18.65 -5.92
C THR A 75 -0.42 -17.90 -5.84
N PRO A 76 -1.50 -18.33 -6.52
CA PRO A 76 -2.79 -17.69 -6.35
C PRO A 76 -3.28 -17.87 -4.91
N ALA A 77 -3.61 -16.76 -4.25
CA ALA A 77 -4.42 -16.77 -3.04
C ALA A 77 -5.77 -17.41 -3.41
N GLY A 78 -5.90 -18.70 -3.12
CA GLY A 78 -7.13 -19.44 -3.34
C GLY A 78 -8.26 -18.83 -2.53
N THR A 79 -9.17 -18.14 -3.20
CA THR A 79 -10.54 -18.02 -2.72
C THR A 79 -11.32 -19.24 -3.23
N ASP A 80 -11.00 -20.41 -2.70
CA ASP A 80 -11.97 -21.50 -2.62
C ASP A 80 -12.99 -21.13 -1.55
N THR A 81 -14.00 -20.36 -1.96
CA THR A 81 -15.28 -20.41 -1.27
C THR A 81 -15.99 -21.66 -1.78
N PRO A 82 -16.14 -22.75 -1.00
CA PRO A 82 -17.10 -23.77 -1.34
C PRO A 82 -18.50 -23.18 -1.15
N SER A 83 -19.04 -22.56 -2.19
CA SER A 83 -20.47 -22.30 -2.27
C SER A 83 -21.15 -23.64 -2.47
N ALA A 84 -21.62 -24.20 -1.35
CA ALA A 84 -22.38 -25.44 -1.27
C ALA A 84 -23.63 -25.41 -2.20
N PRO A 85 -24.15 -26.59 -2.57
CA PRO A 85 -25.06 -26.75 -3.71
C PRO A 85 -26.51 -26.43 -3.33
N ALA A 86 -27.21 -25.73 -4.21
CA ALA A 86 -28.67 -25.69 -4.19
C ALA A 86 -29.21 -26.88 -4.98
N ARG A 87 -29.87 -27.81 -4.28
CA ARG A 87 -30.84 -28.76 -4.85
C ARG A 87 -32.21 -28.13 -4.86
#